data_AF-A0A7S0QLQ0-F1
#
_entry.id   AF-A0A7S0QLQ0-F1
#
_cell.length_a   1.000
_cell.length_b   1.000
_cell.length_c   1.000
_cell.angle_alpha   90.00
_cell.angle_beta   90.00
_cell.angle_gamma   90.00
#
_symmetry.space_group_name_H-M   'P 1'
#
loop_
_entity.id
_entity.type
_entity.pdbx_description
1 polymer ?
#
loop_
_entity_poly.entity_id
_entity_poly.type
_entity_poly.pdbx_seq_one_letter_code
_entity_poly.pdbx_strand_id
1 'polypeptide(L)'
;DNLLALVQNHFAPWQLHNTKRAMAFHSEGVALEAAREARASFEEPEHAARMAQLRRECHGDIAKFFQTCIPLATEILGAIAVKYGFESSQNGCVQFTSELSKFSSHPEIRALEQDLKQRFMPSA
;
A
#
# COMPACT_ATOMS: atom_id res chain seq x y z
N ASP A 1 -17.16 19.07 -40.97
CA ASP A 1 -16.01 18.39 -40.34
C ASP A 1 -15.76 18.80 -38.89
N ASN A 2 -16.68 18.48 -37.97
CA ASN A 2 -16.44 18.75 -36.55
C ASN A 2 -17.14 17.76 -35.62
N LEU A 3 -17.15 16.47 -35.99
CA LEU A 3 -17.63 15.39 -35.12
C LEU A 3 -16.48 14.61 -34.46
N LEU A 4 -15.29 14.61 -35.06
CA LEU A 4 -14.08 14.01 -34.47
C LEU A 4 -13.50 14.81 -33.30
N ALA A 5 -13.60 16.15 -33.33
CA ALA A 5 -13.13 16.99 -32.22
C ALA A 5 -14.04 16.94 -30.98
N LEU A 6 -15.33 16.60 -31.16
CA LEU A 6 -16.28 16.49 -30.04
C LEU A 6 -16.12 15.18 -29.27
N VAL A 7 -15.75 14.09 -29.96
CA VAL A 7 -15.53 12.77 -29.34
C VAL A 7 -14.19 12.72 -28.60
N GLN A 8 -13.15 13.40 -29.09
CA GLN A 8 -11.86 13.49 -28.39
C GLN A 8 -11.92 14.33 -27.10
N ASN A 9 -12.92 15.20 -26.96
CA ASN A 9 -13.06 16.08 -25.78
C ASN A 9 -13.97 15.51 -24.69
N HIS A 10 -14.59 14.34 -24.91
CA HIS A 10 -15.56 13.74 -23.99
C HIS A 10 -15.04 12.55 -23.17
N PHE A 11 -13.77 12.15 -23.34
CA PHE A 11 -13.20 10.97 -22.67
C PHE A 11 -11.86 11.14 -21.96
N ALA A 12 -11.36 12.36 -21.73
CA ALA A 12 -10.26 12.54 -20.78
C ALA A 12 -10.14 13.97 -20.20
N PRO A 13 -10.69 14.19 -19.00
CA PRO A 13 -10.09 15.12 -18.05
C PRO A 13 -9.66 14.37 -16.79
N TRP A 14 -8.75 13.40 -16.93
CA TRP A 14 -8.01 12.83 -15.80
C TRP A 14 -6.48 12.89 -15.96
N GLN A 15 -5.97 13.57 -16.99
CA GLN A 15 -4.53 13.79 -17.20
C GLN A 15 -4.08 15.25 -16.99
N LEU A 16 -4.73 15.96 -16.06
CA LEU A 16 -4.18 17.20 -15.53
C LEU A 16 -3.34 16.91 -14.29
N HIS A 17 -2.03 16.94 -14.51
CA HIS A 17 -0.94 17.01 -13.57
C HIS A 17 -1.31 17.64 -12.20
N ASN A 18 -1.07 16.85 -11.15
CA ASN A 18 -0.27 17.25 -9.99
C ASN A 18 -0.60 18.61 -9.34
N THR A 19 -1.82 18.81 -8.83
CA THR A 19 -2.15 19.94 -7.92
C THR A 19 -3.31 19.66 -6.94
N LYS A 20 -3.47 18.41 -6.48
CA LYS A 20 -4.17 18.13 -5.22
C LYS A 20 -3.44 17.03 -4.46
N ARG A 21 -2.60 17.43 -3.49
CA ARG A 21 -2.47 16.68 -2.23
C ARG A 21 -3.86 16.64 -1.58
N ALA A 22 -4.79 15.87 -2.14
CA ALA A 22 -5.91 15.36 -1.37
C ALA A 22 -5.26 14.44 -0.36
N MET A 23 -5.44 14.73 0.93
CA MET A 23 -4.87 13.95 2.03
C MET A 23 -5.20 12.48 1.77
N ALA A 24 -4.18 11.63 1.62
CA ALA A 24 -4.35 10.29 1.06
C ALA A 24 -5.31 9.43 1.91
N PHE A 25 -5.49 9.80 3.18
CA PHE A 25 -6.71 9.50 3.94
C PHE A 25 -7.39 10.80 4.37
N HIS A 26 -8.64 11.00 3.96
CA HIS A 26 -9.40 12.22 4.28
C HIS A 26 -10.22 12.12 5.58
N SER A 27 -10.23 10.95 6.23
CA SER A 27 -10.87 10.73 7.53
C SER A 27 -10.28 9.51 8.23
N GLU A 28 -10.51 9.42 9.54
CA GLU A 28 -10.13 8.25 10.35
C GLU A 28 -10.80 6.96 9.85
N GLY A 29 -12.07 7.04 9.42
CA GLY A 29 -12.79 5.90 8.87
C GLY A 29 -12.13 5.31 7.62
N VAL A 30 -11.66 6.16 6.71
CA VAL A 30 -10.94 5.71 5.50
C VAL A 30 -9.58 5.12 5.86
N ALA A 31 -8.85 5.74 6.80
CA ALA A 31 -7.58 5.20 7.27
C ALA A 31 -7.75 3.80 7.91
N LEU A 32 -8.82 3.62 8.70
CA LEU A 32 -9.13 2.32 9.32
C LEU A 32 -9.50 1.26 8.28
N GLU A 33 -10.35 1.60 7.31
CA GLU A 33 -10.71 0.70 6.21
C GLU A 33 -9.47 0.28 5.41
N ALA A 34 -8.63 1.23 5.02
CA ALA A 34 -7.39 0.98 4.30
C ALA A 34 -6.44 0.06 5.08
N ALA A 35 -6.27 0.31 6.37
CA ALA A 35 -5.40 -0.49 7.23
C ALA A 35 -5.93 -1.93 7.39
N ARG A 36 -7.25 -2.11 7.51
CA ARG A 36 -7.89 -3.43 7.58
C ARG A 36 -7.78 -4.18 6.27
N GLU A 37 -8.04 -3.53 5.14
CA GLU A 37 -7.93 -4.14 3.81
C GLU A 37 -6.48 -4.56 3.52
N ALA A 38 -5.52 -3.70 3.86
CA ALA A 38 -4.10 -4.03 3.75
C ALA A 38 -3.73 -5.26 4.58
N ARG A 39 -4.15 -5.33 5.86
CA ARG A 39 -3.88 -6.50 6.69
C ARG A 39 -4.55 -7.76 6.14
N ALA A 40 -5.82 -7.67 5.75
CA ALA A 40 -6.55 -8.79 5.17
C ALA A 40 -5.84 -9.33 3.91
N SER A 41 -5.32 -8.44 3.06
CA SER A 41 -4.55 -8.85 1.89
C SER A 41 -3.29 -9.65 2.25
N PHE A 42 -2.59 -9.32 3.34
CA PHE A 42 -1.47 -10.14 3.84
C PHE A 42 -1.91 -11.47 4.47
N GLU A 43 -3.15 -11.56 4.94
CA GLU A 43 -3.74 -12.75 5.58
C GLU A 43 -4.35 -13.73 4.56
N GLU A 44 -4.52 -13.33 3.29
CA GLU A 44 -4.92 -14.22 2.21
C GLU A 44 -4.00 -15.46 2.17
N PRO A 45 -4.55 -16.70 2.08
CA PRO A 45 -3.77 -17.92 2.27
C PRO A 45 -2.53 -18.02 1.37
N GLU A 46 -2.65 -17.58 0.12
CA GLU A 46 -1.54 -17.56 -0.83
C GLU A 46 -0.44 -16.58 -0.40
N HIS A 47 -0.81 -15.35 -0.08
CA HIS A 47 0.12 -14.30 0.33
C HIS A 47 0.82 -14.66 1.65
N ALA A 48 0.06 -15.13 2.63
CA ALA A 48 0.57 -15.56 3.92
C ALA A 48 1.56 -16.73 3.77
N ALA A 49 1.21 -17.74 2.97
CA ALA A 49 2.08 -18.89 2.73
C ALA A 49 3.39 -18.50 2.03
N ARG A 50 3.31 -17.67 0.98
CA ARG A 50 4.50 -17.18 0.25
C ARG A 50 5.40 -16.32 1.13
N MET A 51 4.83 -15.38 1.88
CA MET A 51 5.59 -14.55 2.84
C MET A 51 6.28 -15.41 3.91
N ALA A 52 5.59 -16.39 4.48
CA ALA A 52 6.15 -17.29 5.49
C ALA A 52 7.26 -18.20 4.91
N GLN A 53 7.11 -18.66 3.69
CA GLN A 53 8.14 -19.43 2.98
C GLN A 53 9.40 -18.59 2.77
N LEU A 54 9.29 -17.40 2.16
CA LEU A 54 10.44 -16.54 1.89
C LEU A 54 11.16 -16.13 3.17
N ARG A 55 10.43 -15.82 4.25
CA ARG A 55 11.03 -15.49 5.55
C ARG A 55 11.84 -16.65 6.12
N ARG A 56 11.35 -17.89 6.03
CA ARG A 56 12.11 -19.08 6.45
C ARG A 56 13.38 -19.25 5.63
N GLU A 57 13.29 -19.08 4.32
CA GLU A 57 14.44 -19.19 3.42
C GLU A 57 15.52 -18.12 3.65
N CYS A 58 15.18 -16.99 4.28
CA CYS A 58 16.15 -15.95 4.60
C CYS A 58 17.13 -16.38 5.71
N HIS A 59 16.74 -17.24 6.66
CA HIS A 59 17.60 -17.65 7.79
C HIS A 59 18.32 -16.46 8.50
N GLY A 60 17.65 -15.31 8.64
CA GLY A 60 18.22 -14.09 9.22
C GLY A 60 19.13 -13.28 8.28
N ASP A 61 19.34 -13.71 7.04
CA ASP A 61 20.04 -12.93 6.02
C ASP A 61 19.19 -11.72 5.60
N ILE A 62 19.61 -10.56 6.09
CA ILE A 62 18.97 -9.27 5.84
C ILE A 62 19.01 -8.93 4.34
N ALA A 63 20.13 -9.20 3.65
CA ALA A 63 20.25 -8.91 2.23
C ALA A 63 19.25 -9.75 1.42
N LYS A 64 19.14 -11.05 1.76
CA LYS A 64 18.13 -11.93 1.16
C LYS A 64 16.71 -11.49 1.48
N PHE A 65 16.44 -11.01 2.69
CA PHE A 65 15.14 -10.44 3.06
C PHE A 65 14.77 -9.24 2.18
N PHE A 66 15.70 -8.30 1.98
CA PHE A 66 15.50 -7.14 1.10
C PHE A 66 15.32 -7.54 -0.38
N GLN A 67 15.96 -8.62 -0.83
CA GLN A 67 15.84 -9.09 -2.20
C GLN A 67 14.60 -9.94 -2.47
N THR A 68 13.95 -10.48 -1.44
CA THR A 68 12.84 -11.45 -1.60
C THR A 68 11.56 -11.02 -0.92
N CYS A 69 11.59 -10.84 0.41
CA CYS A 69 10.41 -10.54 1.21
C CYS A 69 9.87 -9.13 0.94
N ILE A 70 10.77 -8.15 0.78
CA ILE A 70 10.38 -6.76 0.50
C ILE A 70 9.65 -6.62 -0.84
N PRO A 71 10.13 -7.19 -1.97
CA PRO A 71 9.39 -7.19 -3.23
C PRO A 71 7.98 -7.78 -3.10
N LEU A 72 7.83 -8.94 -2.44
CA LEU A 72 6.51 -9.55 -2.26
C LEU A 72 5.59 -8.70 -1.37
N ALA A 73 6.11 -8.16 -0.27
CA ALA A 73 5.33 -7.27 0.59
C ALA A 73 4.90 -5.99 -0.13
N THR A 74 5.76 -5.48 -1.02
CA THR A 74 5.46 -4.32 -1.89
C THR A 74 4.38 -4.66 -2.91
N GLU A 75 4.42 -5.85 -3.53
CA GLU A 75 3.39 -6.32 -4.45
C GLU A 75 2.01 -6.36 -3.76
N ILE A 76 1.94 -6.98 -2.58
CA ILE A 76 0.71 -7.13 -1.80
C ILE A 76 0.17 -5.76 -1.37
N LEU A 77 0.98 -4.98 -0.62
CA LEU A 77 0.52 -3.70 -0.10
C LEU A 77 0.31 -2.67 -1.21
N GLY A 78 1.14 -2.68 -2.26
CA GLY A 78 1.03 -1.78 -3.39
C GLY A 78 -0.30 -1.93 -4.13
N ALA A 79 -0.82 -3.15 -4.27
CA ALA A 79 -2.13 -3.41 -4.87
C ALA A 79 -3.31 -2.81 -4.06
N ILE A 80 -3.14 -2.68 -2.74
CA ILE A 80 -4.10 -1.99 -1.87
C ILE A 80 -3.86 -0.48 -1.90
N ALA A 81 -2.60 -0.05 -1.80
CA ALA A 81 -2.21 1.35 -1.69
C ALA A 81 -2.71 2.20 -2.88
N VAL A 82 -2.71 1.65 -4.10
CA VAL A 82 -3.24 2.34 -5.29
C VAL A 82 -4.72 2.70 -5.20
N LYS A 83 -5.52 1.92 -4.46
CA LYS A 83 -6.95 2.21 -4.24
C LYS A 83 -7.16 3.50 -3.44
N TYR A 84 -6.17 3.85 -2.62
CA TYR A 84 -6.16 5.03 -1.76
C TYR A 84 -5.28 6.17 -2.31
N GLY A 85 -4.90 6.10 -3.59
CA GLY A 85 -4.18 7.18 -4.27
C GLY A 85 -2.67 7.22 -4.02
N PHE A 86 -2.09 6.14 -3.49
CA PHE A 86 -0.64 5.98 -3.39
C PHE A 86 -0.08 5.24 -4.60
N GLU A 87 1.24 5.30 -4.78
CA GLU A 87 1.93 4.47 -5.77
C GLU A 87 1.97 3.00 -5.30
N SER A 88 2.01 2.05 -6.24
CA SER A 88 2.27 0.63 -5.96
C SER A 88 3.74 0.33 -5.67
N SER A 89 4.60 1.35 -5.63
CA SER A 89 6.03 1.23 -5.36
C SER A 89 6.30 0.99 -3.87
N GLN A 90 7.52 0.57 -3.53
CA GLN A 90 7.94 0.49 -2.13
C GLN A 90 7.82 1.86 -1.44
N ASN A 91 8.15 2.94 -2.14
CA ASN A 91 7.99 4.30 -1.64
C ASN A 91 6.51 4.65 -1.39
N GLY A 92 5.59 4.22 -2.26
CA GLY A 92 4.16 4.36 -2.04
C GLY A 92 3.66 3.59 -0.81
N CYS A 93 4.18 2.38 -0.58
CA CYS A 93 3.91 1.61 0.65
C CYS A 93 4.42 2.31 1.93
N VAL A 94 5.59 2.94 1.86
CA VAL A 94 6.13 3.75 2.97
C VAL A 94 5.26 4.98 3.22
N GLN A 95 4.79 5.66 2.16
CA GLN A 95 3.87 6.78 2.29
C GLN A 95 2.53 6.35 2.87
N PHE A 96 1.98 5.21 2.43
CA PHE A 96 0.74 4.64 2.95
C PHE A 96 0.81 4.42 4.46
N THR A 97 1.84 3.71 4.93
CA THR A 97 2.02 3.43 6.37
C THR A 97 2.37 4.67 7.18
N SER A 98 3.10 5.63 6.60
CA SER A 98 3.35 6.94 7.20
C SER A 98 2.08 7.76 7.37
N GLU A 99 1.18 7.74 6.39
CA GLU A 99 -0.09 8.45 6.44
C GLU A 99 -1.02 7.87 7.52
N LEU A 100 -1.05 6.54 7.70
CA LEU A 100 -1.79 5.90 8.80
C LEU A 100 -1.35 6.40 10.18
N SER A 101 -0.07 6.72 10.35
CA SER A 101 0.47 7.19 11.64
C SER A 101 -0.15 8.53 12.11
N LYS A 102 -0.71 9.33 11.18
CA LYS A 102 -1.45 10.56 11.50
C LYS A 102 -2.74 10.30 12.28
N PHE A 103 -3.27 9.08 12.20
CA PHE A 103 -4.47 8.62 12.90
C PHE A 103 -4.14 7.69 14.07
N SER A 104 -2.90 7.71 14.56
CA SER A 104 -2.43 6.84 15.65
C SER A 104 -3.11 7.08 17.01
N SER A 105 -3.94 8.12 17.16
CA SER A 105 -4.85 8.27 18.30
C SER A 105 -5.90 7.16 18.35
N HIS A 106 -6.29 6.60 17.19
CA HIS A 106 -7.16 5.44 17.13
C HIS A 106 -6.34 4.17 17.41
N PRO A 107 -6.65 3.42 18.48
CA PRO A 107 -5.82 2.29 18.93
C PRO A 107 -5.73 1.18 17.88
N GLU A 108 -6.81 0.92 17.14
CA GLU A 108 -6.82 -0.10 16.10
C GLU A 108 -5.96 0.29 14.90
N ILE A 109 -5.99 1.57 14.46
CA ILE A 109 -5.17 2.03 13.34
C ILE A 109 -3.70 1.91 13.70
N ARG A 110 -3.34 2.32 14.93
CA ARG A 110 -1.98 2.15 15.46
C ARG A 110 -1.53 0.69 15.44
N ALA A 111 -2.38 -0.23 15.89
CA ALA A 111 -2.04 -1.66 15.90
C ALA A 111 -1.85 -2.22 14.47
N LEU A 112 -2.74 -1.85 13.54
CA LEU A 112 -2.65 -2.26 12.14
C LEU A 112 -1.42 -1.65 11.45
N GLU A 113 -1.14 -0.38 11.68
CA GLU A 113 0.03 0.33 11.14
C GLU A 113 1.34 -0.31 11.61
N GLN A 114 1.42 -0.70 12.88
CA GLN A 114 2.55 -1.46 13.41
C GLN A 114 2.69 -2.85 12.76
N ASP A 115 1.59 -3.60 12.61
CA ASP A 115 1.59 -4.90 11.93
C ASP A 115 2.10 -4.77 10.48
N LEU A 116 1.59 -3.79 9.74
CA LEU A 116 2.00 -3.53 8.36
C LEU A 116 3.48 -3.18 8.27
N LYS A 117 4.01 -2.36 9.19
CA LYS A 117 5.46 -2.06 9.25
C LYS A 117 6.31 -3.30 9.49
N GLN A 118 5.87 -4.22 10.34
CA GLN A 118 6.57 -5.49 10.58
C GLN A 118 6.63 -6.38 9.32
N ARG A 119 5.70 -6.23 8.37
CA ARG A 119 5.78 -6.93 7.08
C ARG A 119 7.00 -6.51 6.25
N PHE A 120 7.56 -5.33 6.50
CA PHE A 120 8.75 -4.78 5.84
C PHE A 120 10.02 -4.80 6.71
N MET A 121 9.96 -5.45 7.88
CA MET A 121 11.13 -5.61 8.75
C MET A 121 11.58 -7.08 8.77
N PRO A 122 12.91 -7.33 8.72
CA PRO A 122 13.43 -8.65 9.04
C PRO A 122 13.05 -8.96 10.49
N SER A 123 12.59 -10.18 10.74
CA SER A 123 12.43 -10.67 12.10
C SER A 123 13.83 -10.74 12.73
N ALA A 124 13.99 -10.07 13.87
CA ALA A 124 15.20 -10.20 14.70
C ALA A 124 15.40 -11.64 15.19
#